data_AF-A0A2X1PY25-F1
#
_entry.id   AF-A0A2X1PY25-F1
#
_cell.length_a   1.000
_cell.length_b   1.000
_cell.length_c   1.000
_cell.angle_alpha   90.00
_cell.angle_beta   90.00
_cell.angle_gamma   90.00
#
_symmetry.space_group_name_H-M   'P 1'
#
loop_
_entity.id
_entity.type
_entity.pdbx_description
1 polymer ?
#
loop_
_entity_poly.entity_id
_entity_poly.type
_entity_poly.pdbx_seq_one_letter_code
_entity_poly.pdbx_strand_id
1 'polypeptide(L)'
;MADALKVKQGDWVSIMIPNSNPEHKLMQPKRVRLHVAGILQLSGQLDHSFAMIPLADAQQYLDMGSSVSGIALKMTDVFNANKLVRDAGEVTNSYVYIKSWIGTYGYMYRDIQMIRAIMYLAMVLVIGVACFNIVSTLVMAVKDKSGDIAVLRTLGAKDGLIRAIFVWYGLLAGLFGSLCGVIIGVVVSLQLTPIIEWIEKLIGHQFLSSDIYFIDFLPSELHWLDVFYVLVTALLLSLLASWYPARRASNIDPARVLSGQ
;
A
#
# COMPACT_ATOMS: atom_id res chain seq x y z
N MET A 1 -27.43 -11.50 4.81
CA MET A 1 -28.90 -11.34 4.90
C MET A 1 -29.66 -12.68 4.88
N ALA A 2 -29.29 -13.62 4.01
CA ALA A 2 -29.96 -14.92 3.87
C ALA A 2 -30.01 -15.73 5.19
N ASP A 3 -28.92 -15.75 5.96
CA ASP A 3 -28.87 -16.46 7.25
C ASP A 3 -29.81 -15.86 8.30
N ALA A 4 -29.91 -14.53 8.35
CA ALA A 4 -30.82 -13.83 9.25
C ALA A 4 -32.29 -14.14 8.92
N LEU A 5 -32.61 -14.30 7.63
CA LEU A 5 -33.94 -14.69 7.16
C LEU A 5 -34.15 -16.22 7.16
N LYS A 6 -33.11 -17.01 7.43
CA LYS A 6 -33.09 -18.49 7.35
C LYS A 6 -33.60 -19.04 6.02
N VAL A 7 -33.23 -18.39 4.92
CA VAL A 7 -33.66 -18.78 3.56
C VAL A 7 -32.53 -19.42 2.76
N LYS A 8 -32.89 -20.38 1.92
CA LYS A 8 -31.99 -21.10 1.02
C LYS A 8 -32.33 -20.81 -0.44
N GLN A 9 -31.41 -21.17 -1.34
CA GLN A 9 -31.70 -21.17 -2.78
C GLN A 9 -32.92 -22.06 -3.06
N GLY A 10 -33.88 -21.54 -3.83
CA GLY A 10 -35.16 -22.22 -4.08
C GLY A 10 -36.32 -21.79 -3.17
N ASP A 11 -36.04 -21.05 -2.09
CA ASP A 11 -37.09 -20.57 -1.20
C ASP A 11 -37.82 -19.35 -1.78
N TRP A 12 -38.97 -19.03 -1.18
CA TRP A 12 -39.74 -17.85 -1.50
C TRP A 12 -39.60 -16.80 -0.41
N VAL A 13 -39.28 -15.57 -0.81
CA VAL A 13 -39.21 -14.40 0.09
C VAL A 13 -40.30 -13.41 -0.29
N SER A 14 -41.01 -12.86 0.69
CA SER A 14 -41.94 -11.77 0.47
C SER A 14 -41.26 -10.45 0.79
N ILE A 15 -41.19 -9.55 -0.19
CA ILE A 15 -40.73 -8.18 0.02
C ILE A 15 -41.93 -7.23 0.13
N MET A 16 -41.78 -6.19 0.94
CA MET A 16 -42.75 -5.11 1.05
C MET A 16 -42.17 -3.86 0.42
N ILE A 17 -42.86 -3.36 -0.62
CA ILE A 17 -42.47 -2.17 -1.35
C ILE A 17 -43.38 -1.02 -0.88
N PRO A 18 -42.81 0.06 -0.33
CA PRO A 18 -43.59 1.22 0.06
C PRO A 18 -44.23 1.86 -1.18
N ASN A 19 -45.53 2.17 -1.09
CA ASN A 19 -46.25 2.83 -2.16
C ASN A 19 -46.26 4.35 -1.91
N SER A 20 -45.53 5.11 -2.70
CA SER A 20 -45.54 6.57 -2.66
C SER A 20 -46.50 7.11 -3.73
N ASN A 21 -47.74 7.40 -3.34
CA ASN A 21 -48.67 8.14 -4.19
C ASN A 21 -48.25 9.63 -4.27
N PRO A 22 -48.25 10.28 -5.44
CA PRO A 22 -48.04 11.73 -5.57
C PRO A 22 -48.88 12.60 -4.62
N GLU A 23 -50.04 12.15 -4.16
CA GLU A 23 -50.86 12.86 -3.15
C GLU A 23 -50.36 12.72 -1.69
N HIS A 24 -49.19 12.10 -1.44
CA HIS A 24 -48.65 11.84 -0.10
C HIS A 24 -49.59 11.06 0.84
N LYS A 25 -50.61 10.39 0.30
CA LYS A 25 -51.49 9.50 1.06
C LYS A 25 -50.77 8.19 1.36
N LEU A 26 -50.76 7.79 2.63
CA LEU A 26 -50.28 6.49 3.07
C LEU A 26 -51.18 5.40 2.48
N MET A 27 -50.64 4.63 1.54
CA MET A 27 -51.29 3.44 0.99
C MET A 27 -50.66 2.17 1.56
N GLN A 28 -51.42 1.08 1.54
CA GLN A 28 -50.89 -0.23 1.92
C GLN A 28 -49.67 -0.58 1.04
N PRO A 29 -48.56 -1.06 1.63
CA PRO A 29 -47.38 -1.45 0.88
C PRO A 29 -47.69 -2.62 -0.04
N LYS A 30 -47.11 -2.61 -1.25
CA LYS A 30 -47.25 -3.72 -2.18
C LYS A 30 -46.43 -4.90 -1.67
N ARG A 31 -47.07 -6.07 -1.54
CA ARG A 31 -46.41 -7.32 -1.18
C ARG A 31 -46.10 -8.10 -2.44
N VAL A 32 -44.82 -8.33 -2.72
CA VAL A 32 -44.36 -9.12 -3.86
C VAL A 32 -43.64 -10.35 -3.33
N ARG A 33 -43.95 -11.52 -3.91
CA ARG A 33 -43.31 -12.79 -3.55
C ARG A 33 -42.31 -13.15 -4.64
N LEU A 34 -41.05 -13.29 -4.25
CA LEU A 34 -39.91 -13.55 -5.13
C LEU A 34 -39.29 -14.90 -4.81
N HIS A 35 -38.81 -15.58 -5.85
CA HIS A 35 -38.09 -16.83 -5.72
C HIS A 35 -36.58 -16.57 -5.62
N VAL A 36 -35.92 -17.19 -4.64
CA VAL A 36 -34.47 -17.03 -4.44
C VAL A 36 -33.72 -17.85 -5.48
N ALA A 37 -33.24 -17.18 -6.54
CA ALA A 37 -32.47 -17.81 -7.61
C ALA A 37 -31.05 -18.20 -7.17
N GLY A 38 -30.44 -17.45 -6.26
CA GLY A 38 -29.10 -17.69 -5.75
C GLY A 38 -28.79 -16.80 -4.55
N ILE A 39 -27.78 -17.19 -3.78
CA ILE A 39 -27.28 -16.43 -2.64
C ILE A 39 -25.89 -15.92 -3.01
N LEU A 40 -25.70 -14.61 -2.92
CA LEU A 40 -24.41 -13.96 -3.09
C LEU A 40 -23.83 -13.68 -1.71
N GLN A 41 -22.58 -14.05 -1.52
CA GLN A 41 -21.80 -13.76 -0.32
C GLN A 41 -20.70 -12.79 -0.71
N LEU A 42 -20.87 -11.52 -0.36
CA LEU A 42 -19.86 -10.48 -0.51
C LEU A 42 -18.98 -10.34 0.73
N SER A 43 -19.30 -11.02 1.84
CA SER A 43 -18.67 -10.87 3.16
C SER A 43 -18.77 -9.44 3.72
N GLY A 44 -18.50 -9.26 5.02
CA GLY A 44 -18.51 -7.95 5.69
C GLY A 44 -19.84 -7.18 5.62
N GLN A 45 -19.78 -5.85 5.74
CA GLN A 45 -20.97 -5.03 5.99
C GLN A 45 -21.94 -4.93 4.79
N LEU A 46 -21.46 -5.18 3.56
CA LEU A 46 -22.28 -5.13 2.34
C LEU A 46 -23.27 -6.30 2.25
N ASP A 47 -23.05 -7.40 2.97
CA ASP A 47 -23.92 -8.59 2.99
C ASP A 47 -25.24 -8.39 3.75
N HIS A 48 -25.37 -7.29 4.51
CA HIS A 48 -26.52 -7.08 5.37
C HIS A 48 -27.70 -6.35 4.71
N SER A 49 -27.49 -5.68 3.57
CA SER A 49 -28.51 -4.80 2.99
C SER A 49 -28.67 -4.91 1.47
N PHE A 50 -28.04 -5.90 0.84
CA PHE A 50 -27.99 -6.00 -0.61
C PHE A 50 -28.82 -7.16 -1.16
N ALA A 51 -29.67 -6.86 -2.14
CA ALA A 51 -30.45 -7.83 -2.91
C ALA A 51 -30.54 -7.36 -4.37
N MET A 52 -30.43 -8.30 -5.32
CA MET A 52 -30.55 -8.02 -6.75
C MET A 52 -31.78 -8.73 -7.32
N ILE A 53 -32.51 -8.01 -8.17
CA ILE A 53 -33.62 -8.54 -8.96
C ILE A 53 -33.45 -8.10 -10.42
N PRO A 54 -34.00 -8.84 -11.39
CA PRO A 54 -34.01 -8.41 -12.79
C PRO A 54 -34.64 -7.01 -12.94
N LEU A 55 -34.06 -6.18 -13.80
CA LEU A 55 -34.51 -4.80 -14.00
C LEU A 55 -35.97 -4.73 -14.46
N ALA A 56 -36.37 -5.63 -15.37
CA ALA A 56 -37.74 -5.68 -15.89
C ALA A 56 -38.77 -5.92 -14.77
N ASP A 57 -38.47 -6.85 -13.86
CA ASP A 57 -39.32 -7.15 -12.71
C ASP A 57 -39.38 -5.96 -11.75
N ALA A 58 -38.24 -5.32 -11.47
CA ALA A 58 -38.16 -4.13 -10.64
C ALA A 58 -39.02 -2.98 -11.19
N GLN A 59 -38.94 -2.74 -12.50
CA GLN A 59 -39.72 -1.71 -13.20
C GLN A 59 -41.22 -1.98 -13.10
N GLN A 60 -41.63 -3.25 -13.21
CA GLN A 60 -43.03 -3.63 -13.05
C GLN A 60 -43.53 -3.45 -11.61
N TYR A 61 -42.75 -3.85 -10.61
CA TYR A 61 -43.17 -3.77 -9.20
C TYR A 61 -43.24 -2.33 -8.68
N LEU A 62 -42.38 -1.46 -9.20
CA LEU A 62 -42.31 -0.03 -8.85
C LEU A 62 -43.16 0.87 -9.76
N ASP A 63 -43.93 0.30 -10.70
CA ASP A 63 -44.74 1.03 -11.68
C ASP A 63 -43.93 2.07 -12.49
N MET A 64 -42.67 1.78 -12.82
CA MET A 64 -41.77 2.73 -13.49
C MET A 64 -41.90 2.74 -15.02
N GLY A 65 -42.65 1.79 -15.60
CA GLY A 65 -42.75 1.61 -17.04
C GLY A 65 -41.36 1.34 -17.64
N SER A 66 -40.94 2.14 -18.63
CA SER A 66 -39.60 2.07 -19.24
C SER A 66 -38.56 2.96 -18.53
N SER A 67 -38.89 3.58 -17.41
CA SER A 67 -38.00 4.49 -16.69
C SER A 67 -37.01 3.73 -15.80
N VAL A 68 -35.87 4.34 -15.49
CA VAL A 68 -34.85 3.80 -14.58
C VAL A 68 -34.43 4.85 -13.57
N SER A 69 -34.05 4.42 -12.36
CA SER A 69 -33.64 5.34 -11.28
C SER A 69 -32.24 5.92 -11.49
N GLY A 70 -31.41 5.26 -12.28
CA GLY A 70 -30.04 5.66 -12.55
C GLY A 70 -29.32 4.69 -13.48
N ILE A 71 -28.17 5.13 -13.98
CA ILE A 71 -27.30 4.36 -14.86
C ILE A 71 -25.96 4.18 -14.15
N ALA A 72 -25.56 2.92 -13.94
CA ALA A 72 -24.24 2.60 -13.40
C ALA A 72 -23.27 2.37 -14.56
N LEU A 73 -22.16 3.11 -14.57
CA LEU A 73 -21.12 2.98 -15.58
C LEU A 73 -19.97 2.12 -15.03
N LYS A 74 -19.67 1.00 -15.70
CA LYS A 74 -18.47 0.22 -15.43
C LYS A 74 -17.30 0.82 -16.19
N MET A 75 -16.18 1.04 -15.52
CA MET A 75 -14.99 1.65 -16.11
C MET A 75 -13.77 0.76 -15.93
N THR A 76 -12.85 0.85 -16.90
CA THR A 76 -11.56 0.16 -16.85
C THR A 76 -10.55 0.92 -16.00
N ASP A 77 -10.47 2.24 -16.17
CA ASP A 77 -9.66 3.12 -15.34
C ASP A 77 -10.54 3.82 -14.29
N VAL A 78 -10.36 3.43 -13.03
CA VAL A 78 -11.09 4.00 -11.91
C VAL A 78 -10.71 5.46 -11.67
N PHE A 79 -9.49 5.90 -11.97
CA PHE A 79 -9.05 7.27 -11.66
C PHE A 79 -9.65 8.32 -12.59
N ASN A 80 -10.12 7.91 -13.77
CA ASN A 80 -10.79 8.79 -14.71
C ASN A 80 -12.30 8.94 -14.45
N ALA A 81 -12.80 8.37 -13.35
CA ALA A 81 -14.23 8.28 -13.06
C ALA A 81 -14.97 9.63 -13.05
N ASN A 82 -14.36 10.67 -12.48
CA ASN A 82 -15.00 11.98 -12.38
C ASN A 82 -15.26 12.60 -13.75
N LYS A 83 -14.30 12.48 -14.67
CA LYS A 83 -14.43 13.04 -16.01
C LYS A 83 -15.50 12.31 -16.80
N LEU A 84 -15.46 10.98 -16.77
CA LEU A 84 -16.32 10.15 -17.60
C LEU A 84 -17.79 10.19 -17.17
N VAL A 85 -18.07 10.19 -15.86
CA VAL A 85 -19.45 10.33 -15.35
C VAL A 85 -19.98 11.74 -15.63
N ARG A 86 -19.11 12.76 -15.62
CA ARG A 86 -19.48 14.12 -16.01
C ARG A 86 -19.81 14.22 -17.49
N ASP A 87 -18.96 13.70 -18.36
CA ASP A 87 -19.19 13.68 -19.81
C ASP A 87 -20.50 12.93 -20.14
N ALA A 88 -20.75 11.80 -19.48
CA ALA A 88 -22.01 11.04 -19.63
C ALA A 88 -23.24 11.81 -19.12
N GLY A 89 -23.10 12.58 -18.04
CA GLY A 89 -24.14 13.44 -17.50
C GLY A 89 -24.47 14.62 -18.41
N GLU A 90 -23.47 15.19 -19.09
CA GLU A 90 -23.66 16.29 -20.05
C GLU A 90 -24.40 15.81 -21.31
N VAL A 91 -24.13 14.59 -21.80
CA VAL A 91 -24.81 14.02 -22.99
C VAL A 91 -26.28 13.67 -22.72
N THR A 92 -26.67 13.42 -21.47
CA THR A 92 -28.05 13.01 -21.14
C THR A 92 -29.07 14.15 -21.22
N ASN A 93 -28.64 15.41 -21.34
CA ASN A 93 -29.51 16.61 -21.43
C ASN A 93 -30.63 16.66 -20.38
N SER A 94 -30.41 16.02 -19.23
CA SER A 94 -31.38 15.86 -18.15
C SER A 94 -30.72 16.23 -16.84
N TYR A 95 -31.53 16.68 -15.87
CA TYR A 95 -31.02 17.01 -14.55
C TYR A 95 -30.68 15.72 -13.79
N VAL A 96 -29.42 15.29 -13.87
CA VAL A 96 -28.94 14.05 -13.25
C VAL A 96 -28.00 14.34 -12.07
N TYR A 97 -28.12 13.54 -11.02
CA TYR A 97 -27.15 13.56 -9.93
C TYR A 97 -25.93 12.73 -10.32
N ILE A 98 -24.81 13.41 -10.57
CA ILE A 98 -23.54 12.78 -10.90
C ILE A 98 -22.90 12.28 -9.59
N LYS A 99 -22.73 10.97 -9.48
CA LYS A 99 -21.99 10.32 -8.39
C LYS A 99 -20.84 9.51 -8.97
N SER A 100 -19.65 9.68 -8.42
CA SER A 100 -18.47 8.88 -8.75
C SER A 100 -17.94 8.23 -7.48
N TRP A 101 -17.29 7.07 -7.63
CA TRP A 101 -16.63 6.43 -6.50
C TRP A 101 -15.54 7.34 -5.88
N ILE A 102 -14.88 8.21 -6.67
CA ILE A 102 -13.91 9.19 -6.16
C ILE A 102 -14.60 10.24 -5.30
N GLY A 103 -15.78 10.72 -5.69
CA GLY A 103 -16.54 11.67 -4.88
C GLY A 103 -17.06 11.05 -3.57
N THR A 104 -17.44 9.77 -3.62
CA THR A 104 -18.00 9.07 -2.44
C THR A 104 -16.92 8.48 -1.52
N TYR A 105 -15.85 7.92 -2.08
CA TYR A 105 -14.81 7.16 -1.37
C TYR A 105 -13.39 7.68 -1.62
N GLY A 106 -13.21 8.83 -2.26
CA GLY A 106 -11.88 9.40 -2.55
C GLY A 106 -11.08 9.77 -1.30
N TYR A 107 -11.73 9.96 -0.15
CA TYR A 107 -11.03 10.11 1.13
C TYR A 107 -10.20 8.87 1.44
N MET A 108 -10.72 7.67 1.16
CA MET A 108 -10.01 6.41 1.40
C MET A 108 -8.75 6.30 0.55
N TYR A 109 -8.82 6.74 -0.72
CA TYR A 109 -7.64 6.84 -1.57
C TYR A 109 -6.60 7.81 -1.00
N ARG A 110 -7.03 9.01 -0.56
CA ARG A 110 -6.14 10.00 0.05
C ARG A 110 -5.51 9.49 1.35
N ASP A 111 -6.26 8.78 2.16
CA ASP A 111 -5.78 8.20 3.42
C ASP A 111 -4.74 7.12 3.15
N ILE A 112 -4.95 6.25 2.15
CA ILE A 112 -3.96 5.27 1.68
C ILE A 112 -2.67 5.98 1.23
N GLN A 113 -2.78 7.06 0.47
CA GLN A 113 -1.61 7.85 0.04
C GLN A 113 -0.88 8.49 1.22
N MET A 114 -1.61 9.05 2.19
CA MET A 114 -1.04 9.63 3.40
C MET A 114 -0.29 8.58 4.23
N ILE A 115 -0.89 7.40 4.43
CA ILE A 115 -0.26 6.28 5.13
C ILE A 115 1.02 5.86 4.40
N ARG A 116 0.98 5.75 3.06
CA ARG A 116 2.17 5.43 2.25
C ARG A 116 3.29 6.45 2.45
N ALA A 117 2.96 7.74 2.51
CA ALA A 117 3.94 8.81 2.77
C ALA A 117 4.55 8.72 4.18
N ILE A 118 3.74 8.41 5.20
CA ILE A 118 4.23 8.22 6.58
C ILE A 118 5.18 7.02 6.66
N MET A 119 4.81 5.89 6.03
CA MET A 119 5.66 4.70 5.97
C MET A 119 6.98 4.98 5.26
N TYR A 120 6.95 5.75 4.17
CA TYR A 120 8.16 6.18 3.47
C TYR A 120 9.06 7.05 4.35
N LEU A 121 8.50 8.03 5.07
CA LEU A 121 9.26 8.87 6.00
C LEU A 121 9.88 8.05 7.15
N ALA A 122 9.11 7.12 7.73
CA ALA A 122 9.61 6.22 8.76
C ALA A 122 10.77 5.35 8.23
N MET A 123 10.66 4.84 7.01
CA MET A 123 11.73 4.07 6.37
C MET A 123 13.01 4.90 6.19
N VAL A 124 12.90 6.15 5.74
CA VAL A 124 14.05 7.07 5.62
C VAL A 124 14.73 7.30 6.97
N LEU A 125 13.97 7.43 8.05
CA LEU A 125 14.54 7.57 9.41
C LEU A 125 15.34 6.33 9.83
N VAL A 126 14.78 5.12 9.59
CA VAL A 126 15.48 3.85 9.87
C VAL A 126 16.77 3.73 9.07
N ILE A 127 16.73 4.09 7.77
CA ILE A 127 17.93 4.14 6.92
C ILE A 127 18.94 5.16 7.48
N GLY A 128 18.48 6.32 7.97
CA GLY A 128 19.32 7.31 8.63
C GLY A 128 20.07 6.75 9.85
N VAL A 129 19.39 6.00 10.71
CA VAL A 129 20.01 5.30 11.85
C VAL A 129 21.04 4.27 11.38
N ALA A 130 20.73 3.50 10.34
CA ALA A 130 21.67 2.55 9.74
C ALA A 130 22.90 3.26 9.14
N CYS A 131 22.72 4.42 8.51
CA CYS A 131 23.81 5.22 7.97
C CYS A 131 24.75 5.71 9.08
N PHE A 132 24.23 6.09 10.25
CA PHE A 132 25.07 6.44 11.41
C PHE A 132 25.96 5.27 11.86
N ASN A 133 25.45 4.04 11.77
CA ASN A 133 26.25 2.85 12.04
C ASN A 133 27.40 2.68 11.03
N ILE A 134 27.13 2.92 9.74
CA ILE A 134 28.17 2.92 8.69
C ILE A 134 29.24 3.97 8.98
N VAL A 135 28.86 5.19 9.36
CA VAL A 135 29.81 6.25 9.76
C VAL A 135 30.70 5.77 10.90
N SER A 136 30.10 5.20 11.95
CA SER A 136 30.81 4.72 13.13
C SER A 136 31.83 3.64 12.77
N THR A 137 31.43 2.68 11.95
CA THR A 137 32.29 1.59 11.48
C THR A 137 33.41 2.10 10.58
N LEU A 138 33.14 3.04 9.67
CA LEU A 138 34.16 3.66 8.81
C LEU A 138 35.18 4.44 9.62
N VAL A 139 34.75 5.24 10.59
CA VAL A 139 35.65 6.01 11.46
C VAL A 139 36.56 5.08 12.26
N MET A 140 36.02 3.97 12.77
CA MET A 140 36.80 2.94 13.45
C MET A 140 37.82 2.30 12.50
N ALA A 141 37.41 1.89 11.30
CA ALA A 141 38.29 1.30 10.30
C ALA A 141 39.42 2.27 9.88
N VAL A 142 39.14 3.56 9.74
CA VAL A 142 40.15 4.60 9.47
C VAL A 142 41.17 4.68 10.61
N LYS A 143 40.71 4.61 11.86
CA LYS A 143 41.59 4.66 13.04
C LYS A 143 42.49 3.42 13.10
N ASP A 144 41.93 2.23 12.90
CA ASP A 144 42.68 0.97 12.93
C ASP A 144 43.69 0.88 11.78
N LYS A 145 43.39 1.51 10.64
CA LYS A 145 44.26 1.58 9.46
C LYS A 145 45.13 2.84 9.39
N SER A 146 45.20 3.63 10.45
CA SER A 146 46.00 4.86 10.50
C SER A 146 47.50 4.62 10.21
N GLY A 147 48.07 3.52 10.70
CA GLY A 147 49.46 3.14 10.42
C GLY A 147 49.70 2.84 8.93
N ASP A 148 48.81 2.06 8.31
CA ASP A 148 48.87 1.75 6.87
C ASP A 148 48.72 3.02 6.01
N ILE A 149 47.85 3.95 6.44
CA ILE A 149 47.69 5.27 5.78
C ILE A 149 48.97 6.10 5.89
N ALA A 150 49.65 6.08 7.03
CA ALA A 150 50.91 6.80 7.22
C ALA A 150 52.02 6.26 6.30
N VAL A 151 52.12 4.93 6.13
CA VAL A 151 53.04 4.31 5.16
C VAL A 151 52.69 4.70 3.72
N LEU A 152 51.42 4.70 3.34
CA LEU A 152 51.01 5.16 2.01
C LEU A 152 51.39 6.63 1.76
N ARG A 153 51.27 7.48 2.79
CA ARG A 153 51.70 8.89 2.71
C ARG A 153 53.20 9.05 2.55
N THR A 154 54.00 8.26 3.25
CA THR A 154 55.47 8.32 3.09
C THR A 154 55.92 7.83 1.71
N LEU A 155 55.14 6.95 1.07
CA LEU A 155 55.31 6.55 -0.34
C LEU A 155 54.80 7.59 -1.36
N GLY A 156 54.25 8.73 -0.91
CA GLY A 156 53.80 9.82 -1.78
C GLY A 156 52.32 9.81 -2.14
N ALA A 157 51.47 9.03 -1.46
CA ALA A 157 50.03 9.03 -1.69
C ALA A 157 49.41 10.40 -1.35
N LYS A 158 48.67 10.96 -2.32
CA LYS A 158 47.93 12.22 -2.16
C LYS A 158 46.66 12.02 -1.34
N ASP A 159 46.22 13.07 -0.64
CA ASP A 159 44.98 13.10 0.16
C ASP A 159 43.75 12.62 -0.62
N GLY A 160 43.68 12.95 -1.92
CA GLY A 160 42.60 12.52 -2.80
C GLY A 160 42.51 11.01 -2.96
N LEU A 161 43.66 10.30 -3.01
CA LEU A 161 43.69 8.85 -3.13
C LEU A 161 43.16 8.18 -1.85
N ILE A 162 43.59 8.67 -0.68
CA ILE A 162 43.13 8.16 0.62
C ILE A 162 41.62 8.41 0.78
N ARG A 163 41.13 9.60 0.42
CA ARG A 163 39.68 9.90 0.39
C ARG A 163 38.93 8.92 -0.50
N ALA A 164 39.41 8.69 -1.72
CA ALA A 164 38.75 7.81 -2.68
C ALA A 164 38.64 6.37 -2.16
N ILE A 165 39.70 5.82 -1.54
CA ILE A 165 39.68 4.47 -0.96
C ILE A 165 38.56 4.33 0.08
N PHE A 166 38.45 5.27 1.02
CA PHE A 166 37.42 5.20 2.07
C PHE A 166 36.01 5.50 1.56
N VAL A 167 35.86 6.36 0.54
CA VAL A 167 34.56 6.55 -0.13
C VAL A 167 34.12 5.26 -0.82
N TRP A 168 35.02 4.59 -1.56
CA TRP A 168 34.73 3.32 -2.21
C TRP A 168 34.42 2.21 -1.21
N TYR A 169 35.15 2.16 -0.10
CA TYR A 169 34.89 1.19 0.96
C TYR A 169 33.49 1.36 1.56
N GLY A 170 33.10 2.61 1.87
CA GLY A 170 31.75 2.92 2.35
C GLY A 170 30.65 2.64 1.34
N LEU A 171 30.88 2.99 0.06
CA LEU A 171 29.95 2.71 -1.03
C LEU A 171 29.77 1.21 -1.27
N LEU A 172 30.85 0.41 -1.25
CA LEU A 172 30.76 -1.04 -1.40
C LEU A 172 30.02 -1.69 -0.22
N ALA A 173 30.28 -1.24 1.01
CA ALA A 173 29.55 -1.72 2.18
C ALA A 173 28.04 -1.37 2.09
N GLY A 174 27.71 -0.14 1.70
CA GLY A 174 26.33 0.30 1.48
C GLY A 174 25.64 -0.43 0.32
N LEU A 175 26.36 -0.69 -0.77
CA LEU A 175 25.85 -1.43 -1.92
C LEU A 175 25.55 -2.88 -1.54
N PHE A 176 26.48 -3.56 -0.87
CA PHE A 176 26.30 -4.96 -0.47
C PHE A 176 25.14 -5.09 0.53
N GLY A 177 25.07 -4.20 1.53
CA GLY A 177 23.97 -4.15 2.48
C GLY A 177 22.62 -3.88 1.83
N SER A 178 22.54 -2.91 0.92
CA SER A 178 21.29 -2.58 0.22
C SER A 178 20.85 -3.68 -0.74
N LEU A 179 21.77 -4.33 -1.47
CA LEU A 179 21.45 -5.43 -2.36
C LEU A 179 20.94 -6.66 -1.59
N CYS A 180 21.64 -7.06 -0.52
CA CYS A 180 21.18 -8.14 0.35
C CYS A 180 19.83 -7.80 0.99
N GLY A 181 19.65 -6.57 1.46
CA GLY A 181 18.40 -6.08 2.03
C GLY A 181 17.23 -6.15 1.04
N VAL A 182 17.44 -5.73 -0.20
CA VAL A 182 16.40 -5.81 -1.25
C VAL A 182 16.06 -7.26 -1.56
N ILE A 183 17.05 -8.15 -1.72
CA ILE A 183 16.79 -9.57 -1.99
C ILE A 183 15.95 -10.18 -0.86
N ILE A 184 16.36 -9.97 0.40
CA ILE A 184 15.64 -10.48 1.57
C ILE A 184 14.23 -9.87 1.63
N GLY A 185 14.11 -8.55 1.44
CA GLY A 185 12.82 -7.85 1.49
C GLY A 185 11.85 -8.31 0.41
N VAL A 186 12.32 -8.52 -0.82
CA VAL A 186 11.52 -9.06 -1.93
C VAL A 186 11.06 -10.48 -1.62
N VAL A 187 11.96 -11.35 -1.15
CA VAL A 187 11.61 -12.73 -0.78
C VAL A 187 10.57 -12.76 0.34
N VAL A 188 10.77 -11.97 1.40
CA VAL A 188 9.82 -11.87 2.53
C VAL A 188 8.48 -11.30 2.06
N SER A 189 8.48 -10.31 1.17
CA SER A 189 7.24 -9.74 0.62
C SER A 189 6.47 -10.77 -0.21
N LEU A 190 7.13 -11.53 -1.08
CA LEU A 190 6.45 -12.58 -1.88
C LEU A 190 5.94 -13.74 -1.01
N GLN A 191 6.65 -14.02 0.08
CA GLN A 191 6.34 -15.13 0.99
C GLN A 191 5.58 -14.69 2.24
N LEU A 192 5.00 -13.47 2.25
CA LEU A 192 4.39 -12.87 3.43
C LEU A 192 3.23 -13.71 3.96
N THR A 193 2.31 -14.11 3.07
CA THR A 193 1.12 -14.91 3.42
C THR A 193 1.48 -16.22 4.13
N PRO A 194 2.32 -17.12 3.56
CA PRO A 194 2.68 -18.36 4.23
C PRO A 194 3.52 -18.16 5.50
N ILE A 195 4.32 -17.09 5.60
CA ILE A 195 5.03 -16.75 6.85
C ILE A 195 4.02 -16.47 7.97
N ILE A 196 2.97 -15.69 7.67
CA ILE A 196 1.94 -15.32 8.65
C ILE A 196 1.13 -16.56 9.05
N GLU A 197 0.69 -17.39 8.10
CA GLU A 197 -0.01 -18.64 8.40
C GLU A 197 0.83 -19.58 9.29
N TRP A 198 2.14 -19.64 9.08
CA TRP A 198 3.04 -20.43 9.90
C TRP A 198 3.13 -19.88 11.33
N ILE A 199 3.19 -18.55 11.49
CA ILE A 199 3.19 -17.88 12.80
C ILE A 199 1.84 -18.10 13.51
N GLU A 200 0.72 -17.99 12.81
CA GLU A 200 -0.62 -18.23 13.36
C GLU A 200 -0.79 -19.66 13.89
N LYS A 201 -0.28 -20.67 13.16
CA LYS A 201 -0.26 -22.06 13.63
C LYS A 201 0.57 -22.24 14.90
N LEU A 202 1.64 -21.44 15.06
CA LEU A 202 2.55 -21.51 16.19
C LEU A 202 1.98 -20.82 17.44
N ILE A 203 1.30 -19.69 17.26
CA ILE A 203 0.71 -18.88 18.33
C ILE A 203 -0.69 -19.39 18.70
N GLY A 204 -1.36 -20.13 17.81
CA GLY A 204 -2.71 -20.66 18.02
C GLY A 204 -3.81 -19.59 17.98
N HIS A 205 -3.50 -18.39 17.46
CA HIS A 205 -4.44 -17.28 17.31
C HIS A 205 -4.42 -16.79 15.86
N GLN A 206 -5.60 -16.65 15.26
CA GLN A 206 -5.75 -16.09 13.92
C GLN A 206 -5.73 -14.57 14.00
N PHE A 207 -4.80 -13.91 13.31
CA PHE A 207 -4.73 -12.45 13.26
C PHE A 207 -5.81 -11.86 12.36
N LEU A 208 -6.27 -12.64 11.37
CA LEU A 208 -7.37 -12.29 10.48
C LEU A 208 -8.55 -13.20 10.78
N SER A 209 -9.57 -12.67 11.46
CA SER A 209 -10.84 -13.38 11.59
C SER A 209 -11.65 -13.22 10.29
N SER A 210 -11.94 -14.35 9.64
CA SER A 210 -12.76 -14.42 8.42
C SER A 210 -14.16 -13.80 8.59
N ASP A 211 -14.62 -13.65 9.84
CA ASP A 211 -15.90 -13.01 10.16
C ASP A 211 -15.89 -11.48 9.96
N ILE A 212 -14.73 -10.83 10.00
CA ILE A 212 -14.61 -9.35 9.95
C ILE A 212 -13.85 -8.88 8.69
N TYR A 213 -12.84 -9.62 8.25
CA TYR A 213 -12.04 -9.28 7.06
C TYR A 213 -12.44 -10.14 5.86
N PHE A 214 -12.67 -9.47 4.72
CA PHE A 214 -13.14 -10.04 3.45
C PHE A 214 -12.18 -11.08 2.81
N ILE A 215 -10.99 -11.28 3.36
CA ILE A 215 -9.89 -12.04 2.75
C ILE A 215 -9.12 -12.79 3.85
N ASP A 216 -8.98 -14.12 3.71
CA ASP A 216 -8.21 -14.97 4.65
C ASP A 216 -6.68 -14.88 4.45
N PHE A 217 -6.24 -14.07 3.49
CA PHE A 217 -4.84 -13.86 3.16
C PHE A 217 -4.54 -12.37 3.08
N LEU A 218 -3.32 -11.99 3.46
CA LEU A 218 -2.80 -10.65 3.20
C LEU A 218 -2.27 -10.62 1.76
N PRO A 219 -2.98 -9.98 0.80
CA PRO A 219 -2.43 -9.80 -0.54
C PRO A 219 -1.18 -8.92 -0.45
N SER A 220 -0.03 -9.50 -0.81
CA SER A 220 1.22 -8.77 -0.91
C SER A 220 1.42 -8.34 -2.35
N GLU A 221 1.25 -7.03 -2.61
CA GLU A 221 1.54 -6.44 -3.92
C GLU A 221 2.86 -5.68 -3.89
N LEU A 222 3.87 -6.28 -4.53
CA LEU A 222 5.19 -5.69 -4.64
C LEU A 222 5.23 -4.65 -5.77
N HIS A 223 5.38 -3.38 -5.38
CA HIS A 223 5.54 -2.27 -6.31
C HIS A 223 7.04 -2.05 -6.59
N TRP A 224 7.51 -2.45 -7.77
CA TRP A 224 8.93 -2.33 -8.15
C TRP A 224 9.47 -0.90 -8.10
N LEU A 225 8.62 0.09 -8.39
CA LEU A 225 8.98 1.51 -8.27
C LEU A 225 9.32 1.89 -6.83
N ASP A 226 8.57 1.39 -5.85
CA ASP A 226 8.82 1.65 -4.44
C ASP A 226 10.16 1.02 -4.02
N VAL A 227 10.44 -0.21 -4.44
CA VAL A 227 11.74 -0.87 -4.22
C VAL A 227 12.89 -0.06 -4.81
N PHE A 228 12.72 0.45 -6.02
CA PHE A 228 13.73 1.27 -6.69
C PHE A 228 13.99 2.59 -5.93
N TYR A 229 12.95 3.30 -5.51
CA TYR A 229 13.11 4.54 -4.71
C TYR A 229 13.85 4.28 -3.40
N VAL A 230 13.53 3.18 -2.72
CA VAL A 230 14.20 2.79 -1.47
C VAL A 230 15.66 2.44 -1.69
N LEU A 231 15.98 1.69 -2.74
CA LEU A 231 17.36 1.36 -3.10
C LEU A 231 18.17 2.63 -3.39
N VAL A 232 17.65 3.53 -4.23
CA VAL A 232 18.34 4.77 -4.60
C VAL A 232 18.55 5.66 -3.38
N THR A 233 17.54 5.84 -2.53
CA THR A 233 17.68 6.66 -1.31
C THR A 233 18.66 6.06 -0.31
N ALA A 234 18.67 4.74 -0.13
CA ALA A 234 19.65 4.06 0.71
C ALA A 234 21.09 4.23 0.19
N LEU A 235 21.30 4.11 -1.12
CA LEU A 235 22.60 4.33 -1.73
C LEU A 235 23.06 5.79 -1.59
N LEU A 236 22.17 6.76 -1.82
CA LEU A 236 22.49 8.18 -1.63
C LEU A 236 22.84 8.52 -0.18
N LEU A 237 22.05 8.02 0.78
CA LEU A 237 22.31 8.27 2.20
C LEU A 237 23.61 7.60 2.67
N SER A 238 23.91 6.38 2.21
CA SER A 238 25.17 5.70 2.54
C SER A 238 26.39 6.40 1.93
N LEU A 239 26.27 6.95 0.72
CA LEU A 239 27.32 7.76 0.10
C LEU A 239 27.57 9.06 0.87
N LEU A 240 26.50 9.78 1.25
CA LEU A 240 26.59 10.99 2.07
C LEU A 240 27.22 10.71 3.43
N ALA A 241 26.83 9.60 4.06
CA ALA A 241 27.41 9.14 5.33
C ALA A 241 28.90 8.84 5.20
N SER A 242 29.32 8.21 4.09
CA SER A 242 30.72 7.82 3.85
C SER A 242 31.65 9.01 3.57
N TRP A 243 31.10 10.16 3.18
CA TRP A 243 31.89 11.34 2.87
C TRP A 243 32.57 11.96 4.10
N TYR A 244 31.88 11.99 5.24
CA TYR A 244 32.40 12.57 6.48
C TYR A 244 33.66 11.84 7.00
N PRO A 245 33.65 10.48 7.16
CA PRO A 245 34.84 9.71 7.53
C PRO A 245 35.98 9.84 6.52
N ALA A 246 35.69 9.83 5.22
CA ALA A 246 36.72 9.94 4.18
C ALA A 246 37.50 11.26 4.28
N ARG A 247 36.80 12.37 4.56
CA ARG A 247 37.44 13.66 4.81
C ARG A 247 38.31 13.63 6.07
N ARG A 248 37.84 12.95 7.13
CA ARG A 248 38.61 12.78 8.37
C ARG A 248 39.87 11.93 8.18
N ALA A 249 39.81 10.84 7.40
CA ALA A 249 40.95 9.99 7.07
C ALA A 249 42.09 10.74 6.37
N SER A 250 41.73 11.68 5.50
CA SER A 250 42.70 12.49 4.75
C SER A 250 43.36 13.61 5.54
N ASN A 251 42.99 13.82 6.80
CA ASN A 251 43.61 14.85 7.64
C ASN A 251 44.53 14.24 8.71
N ILE A 252 44.85 12.94 8.60
CA ILE A 252 45.71 12.23 9.57
C ILE A 252 47.18 12.58 9.31
N ASP A 253 47.83 13.26 10.27
CA ASP A 253 49.24 13.61 10.18
C ASP A 253 50.14 12.36 10.32
N PRO A 254 50.93 11.98 9.30
CA PRO A 254 51.77 10.79 9.34
C PRO A 254 52.85 10.85 10.43
N ALA A 255 53.36 12.05 10.76
CA ALA A 255 54.40 12.20 11.79
C ALA A 255 53.89 11.86 13.19
N ARG A 256 52.62 12.17 13.45
CA ARG A 256 51.95 11.94 14.74
C ARG A 256 51.60 10.46 14.94
N VAL A 257 51.16 9.79 13.89
CA VAL A 257 50.80 8.35 13.94
C VAL A 257 52.04 7.45 14.10
N LEU A 258 53.14 7.76 13.40
CA LEU A 258 54.36 6.95 13.46
C LEU A 258 55.17 7.14 14.75
N SER A 259 54.94 8.25 15.48
CA SER A 259 55.58 8.52 16.78
C SER A 259 54.82 7.93 17.98
N GLY A 260 53.68 7.26 17.76
CA GLY A 260 52.95 6.55 18.81
C GLY A 260 52.20 7.44 19.81
N GLN A 261 51.91 8.71 19.48
CA GLN A 261 51.10 9.64 20.29
C GLN A 261 49.69 9.86 19.73
#